data_AF-A0A2H0UUF5-F1
#
_entry.id   AF-A0A2H0UUF5-F1
#
_cell.length_a   1.000
_cell.length_b   1.000
_cell.length_c   1.000
_cell.angle_alpha   90.00
_cell.angle_beta   90.00
_cell.angle_gamma   90.00
#
_symmetry.space_group_name_H-M   'P 1'
#
loop_
_entity.id
_entity.type
_entity.pdbx_description
1 polymer ?
#
loop_
_entity_poly.entity_id
_entity_poly.type
_entity_poly.pdbx_seq_one_letter_code
_entity_poly.pdbx_strand_id
1 'polypeptide(L)' 'MLEKIKTFFKEVIIEAKKVDWPSKKETLTYTAIVLGISGFIALFLGALDYVFVKLLGLVIF' A
#
# COMPACT_ATOMS: atom_id res chain seq x y z
N MET A 1 -0.69 29.78 25.15
CA MET A 1 -0.48 29.11 23.84
C MET A 1 -0.45 27.58 23.97
N LEU A 2 0.32 27.03 24.91
CA LEU A 2 0.36 25.57 25.19
C LEU A 2 -1.01 24.95 25.51
N GLU A 3 -1.87 25.65 26.24
CA GLU A 3 -3.22 25.14 26.54
C GLU A 3 -4.10 25.01 25.29
N LYS A 4 -4.02 25.96 24.34
CA LYS A 4 -4.78 25.89 23.08
C LYS A 4 -4.37 24.67 22.24
N ILE A 5 -3.07 24.35 22.22
CA ILE A 5 -2.54 23.17 21.52
C ILE A 5 -3.04 21.88 22.18
N LYS A 6 -3.01 21.81 23.52
CA LYS A 6 -3.52 20.64 24.25
C LYS A 6 -5.02 20.41 24.01
N THR A 7 -5.80 21.48 23.94
CA THR A 7 -7.23 21.42 23.61
C THR A 7 -7.45 20.98 22.17
N PHE A 8 -6.68 21.51 21.21
CA PHE A 8 -6.75 21.10 19.81
C PHE A 8 -6.48 19.59 19.61
N PHE A 9 -5.41 19.05 20.21
CA PHE A 9 -5.14 17.60 20.15
C PHE A 9 -6.26 16.77 20.78
N LYS A 10 -6.87 17.25 21.87
CA LYS A 10 -8.01 16.58 22.50
C LYS A 10 -9.22 16.54 21.56
N GLU A 11 -9.52 17.63 20.87
CA GLU A 11 -10.60 17.73 19.88
C GLU A 11 -10.34 16.81 18.67
N VAL A 12 -9.12 16.81 18.12
CA VAL A 12 -8.74 15.92 17.00
C VAL A 12 -8.89 14.45 17.38
N ILE A 13 -8.49 14.05 18.59
CA ILE A 13 -8.67 12.65 19.05
C ILE A 13 -10.15 12.29 19.17
N ILE A 14 -11.01 13.22 19.60
CA ILE A 14 -12.45 12.98 19.72
C ILE A 14 -13.08 12.81 18.33
N GLU A 15 -12.69 13.63 17.35
CA GLU A 15 -13.17 13.49 15.97
C GLU A 15 -12.63 12.25 15.28
N ALA A 16 -11.34 11.93 15.47
CA ALA A 16 -10.73 10.72 14.93
C ALA A 16 -11.38 9.43 15.45
N LYS A 17 -11.98 9.46 16.65
CA LYS A 17 -12.76 8.33 17.20
C LYS A 17 -14.16 8.19 16.60
N LYS A 18 -14.69 9.26 15.98
CA LYS A 18 -15.97 9.21 15.25
C LYS A 18 -15.82 8.65 13.84
N VAL A 19 -14.58 8.52 13.36
CA VAL A 19 -14.29 7.87 12.08
C VAL A 19 -14.56 6.38 12.22
N ASP A 20 -15.37 5.83 11.32
CA ASP A 20 -15.58 4.39 11.21
C ASP A 20 -14.32 3.74 10.63
N TRP A 21 -13.41 3.35 11.52
CA TRP A 21 -12.21 2.62 11.13
C TRP A 21 -12.58 1.18 10.73
N PRO A 22 -11.95 0.64 9.67
CA PRO A 22 -12.18 -0.73 9.25
C PRO A 22 -11.86 -1.71 10.38
N SER A 23 -12.62 -2.80 10.44
CA SER A 23 -12.38 -3.83 11.45
C SER A 23 -11.01 -4.48 11.25
N LYS A 24 -10.39 -4.99 12.32
CA LYS A 24 -9.09 -5.68 12.23
C LYS A 24 -9.06 -6.78 11.16
N LYS A 25 -10.18 -7.48 10.97
CA LYS A 25 -10.35 -8.55 9.98
C LYS A 25 -10.37 -7.98 8.55
N GLU A 26 -11.06 -6.87 8.36
CA GLU A 26 -11.17 -6.18 7.08
C GLU A 26 -9.82 -5.59 6.66
N THR A 27 -9.12 -4.91 7.57
CA THR A 27 -7.76 -4.40 7.32
C THR A 27 -6.81 -5.51 6.88
N LEU A 28 -6.82 -6.65 7.58
CA LEU A 28 -5.97 -7.79 7.23
C LEU A 28 -6.33 -8.36 5.84
N THR A 29 -7.62 -8.42 5.52
CA THR A 29 -8.10 -8.90 4.22
C THR A 29 -7.63 -7.99 3.10
N TYR A 30 -7.79 -6.67 3.25
CA TYR A 30 -7.32 -5.72 2.25
C TYR A 30 -5.80 -5.74 2.10
N THR A 31 -5.05 -5.83 3.20
CA THR A 31 -3.59 -5.98 3.12
C THR A 31 -3.18 -7.25 2.39
N ALA A 32 -3.84 -8.39 2.67
CA ALA A 32 -3.56 -9.65 1.99
C ALA A 32 -3.83 -9.57 0.48
N ILE A 33 -4.94 -8.92 0.08
CA ILE A 33 -5.28 -8.68 -1.32
C ILE A 33 -4.19 -7.82 -2.00
N VAL A 34 -3.79 -6.72 -1.37
CA VAL A 34 -2.76 -5.82 -1.91
C VAL A 34 -1.43 -6.54 -2.08
N LEU A 35 -1.01 -7.35 -1.10
CA LEU A 35 0.20 -8.16 -1.19
C LEU A 35 0.12 -9.19 -2.32
N GLY A 36 -1.03 -9.86 -2.48
CA GLY A 36 -1.26 -10.82 -3.57
C GLY A 36 -1.15 -10.17 -4.95
N ILE A 37 -1.84 -9.05 -5.17
CA ILE A 37 -1.83 -8.33 -6.45
C ILE A 37 -0.44 -7.77 -6.74
N SER A 38 0.21 -7.15 -5.74
CA SER A 38 1.55 -6.59 -5.91
C SER A 38 2.57 -7.68 -6.25
N GLY A 39 2.50 -8.83 -5.58
CA GLY A 39 3.35 -9.98 -5.87
C GLY A 39 3.10 -10.55 -7.28
N PHE A 40 1.84 -10.64 -7.69
CA PHE A 40 1.48 -11.08 -9.04
C PHE A 40 2.04 -10.15 -10.13
N ILE A 41 1.86 -8.84 -9.96
CA ILE A 41 2.37 -7.84 -10.92
C ILE A 41 3.89 -7.86 -10.97
N ALA A 42 4.57 -7.98 -9.81
CA ALA A 42 6.02 -8.06 -9.75
C ALA A 42 6.56 -9.28 -10.50
N LEU A 43 5.92 -10.45 -10.33
CA LEU A 43 6.29 -11.65 -11.08
C LEU A 43 6.02 -11.50 -12.58
N PHE A 44 4.87 -10.93 -12.95
CA PHE A 44 4.50 -10.74 -14.35
C PHE A 44 5.47 -9.79 -15.07
N LEU A 45 5.72 -8.61 -14.49
CA LEU A 45 6.66 -7.63 -15.06
C LEU A 45 8.08 -8.18 -15.07
N GLY A 46 8.54 -8.81 -13.98
CA GLY A 46 9.88 -9.41 -13.92
C GLY A 46 10.07 -10.52 -14.97
N ALA A 47 9.04 -11.33 -15.23
CA ALA A 47 9.07 -12.33 -16.30
C ALA A 47 9.15 -11.67 -17.69
N LEU A 48 8.37 -10.61 -17.92
CA LEU A 48 8.42 -9.86 -19.18
C LEU A 48 9.79 -9.21 -19.40
N ASP A 49 10.37 -8.59 -18.37
CA ASP A 49 11.70 -7.99 -18.44
C ASP A 49 12.76 -9.04 -18.83
N TYR A 50 12.70 -10.23 -18.23
CA TYR A 50 13.60 -11.33 -18.58
C TYR A 50 13.47 -11.76 -20.05
N VAL A 51 12.22 -11.88 -20.54
CA VAL A 51 11.95 -12.24 -21.93
C VAL A 51 12.45 -11.15 -22.88
N PHE A 52 12.21 -9.88 -22.58
CA PHE A 52 12.66 -8.76 -23.40
C PHE A 52 14.19 -8.64 -23.43
N VAL A 53 14.88 -8.80 -22.30
CA VAL A 53 16.34 -8.80 -22.25
C VAL A 53 16.91 -9.91 -23.14
N LYS A 54 16.34 -11.12 -23.07
CA LYS A 54 16.79 -12.25 -23.89
C LYS A 54 16.53 -12.02 -25.38
N LEU A 55 15.38 -11.46 -25.75
CA LEU A 55 15.05 -11.10 -27.13
C LEU A 55 15.97 -10.02 -27.68
N LEU A 56 16.16 -8.93 -26.94
CA LEU A 56 17.04 -7.84 -27.35
C LEU A 56 18.49 -8.30 -27.50
N GLY A 57 18.97 -9.17 -26.61
CA GLY A 57 20.30 -9.77 -26.73
C GLY A 57 20.49 -10.60 -28.00
N LEU A 58 19.43 -11.23 -28.52
CA LEU A 58 19.45 -12.02 -29.76
C LEU A 58 19.32 -11.15 -31.02
N VAL A 59 18.76 -9.94 -30.90
CA VAL A 59 18.60 -9.00 -32.03
C VAL A 59 19.82 -8.10 -32.20
N ILE A 60 20.50 -7.75 -31.10
CA ILE A 60 21.66 -6.85 -31.11
C ILE A 60 22.97 -7.61 -31.46
N PHE A 61 23.01 -8.93 -31.29
CA PHE A 61 24.14 -9.80 -31.61
C PHE A 61 23.83 -10.66 -32.84
#